data_AF-A0ABD1AN55-F1
#
_entry.id   AF-A0ABD1AN55-F1
#
_cell.length_a   1.000
_cell.length_b   1.000
_cell.length_c   1.000
_cell.angle_alpha   90.00
_cell.angle_beta   90.00
_cell.angle_gamma   90.00
#
_symmetry.space_group_name_H-M   'P 1'
#
loop_
_entity.id
_entity.type
_entity.pdbx_description
1 polymer ?
#
loop_
_entity_poly.entity_id
_entity_poly.type
_entity_poly.pdbx_seq_one_letter_code
_entity_poly.pdbx_strand_id
1 'polypeptide(L)'
;MVSALTYTEKDSKSKERGQVSSTQVRHALAAGDVKYVTELLGRPHRVISRVITSKGGRISLQTSSLLNLPPGNGVYKACSLIIGDEHPISCKVVVETWNLIIETEEVEQVRFCKSQEFLLLGIEFG
;
A
#
# COMPACT_ATOMS: atom_id res chain seq x y z
N MET A 1 -25.63 21.40 50.15
CA MET A 1 -26.37 21.33 48.87
C MET A 1 -25.33 21.15 47.77
N VAL A 2 -25.28 19.92 47.24
CA VAL A 2 -24.74 19.41 45.97
C VAL A 2 -23.32 19.78 45.45
N SER A 3 -22.62 18.69 45.15
CA SER A 3 -21.33 18.44 44.49
C SER A 3 -21.12 19.13 43.13
N ALA A 4 -19.86 19.23 42.67
CA ALA A 4 -19.31 18.31 41.65
C ALA A 4 -17.96 18.78 41.05
N LEU A 5 -16.94 17.96 41.32
CA LEU A 5 -16.01 17.36 40.35
C LEU A 5 -15.03 18.26 39.56
N THR A 6 -13.80 18.24 40.06
CA THR A 6 -12.54 18.19 39.31
C THR A 6 -12.62 17.26 38.09
N TYR A 7 -12.19 17.74 36.91
CA TYR A 7 -11.61 16.88 35.89
C TYR A 7 -10.25 17.42 35.49
N THR A 8 -9.26 16.61 35.83
CA THR A 8 -7.84 16.72 35.55
C THR A 8 -7.58 16.65 34.05
N GLU A 9 -6.83 17.62 33.51
CA GLU A 9 -6.03 17.42 32.30
C GLU A 9 -4.93 16.40 32.61
N LYS A 10 -5.27 15.12 32.54
CA LYS A 10 -4.30 14.05 32.42
C LYS A 10 -4.85 12.94 31.55
N ASP A 11 -4.03 12.64 30.55
CA ASP A 11 -3.84 11.34 29.93
C ASP A 11 -4.71 10.99 28.72
N SER A 12 -4.23 11.42 27.55
CA SER A 12 -4.58 10.81 26.26
C SER A 12 -3.35 10.50 25.42
N LYS A 13 -2.22 10.16 26.06
CA LYS A 13 -0.99 9.71 25.36
C LYS A 13 -0.64 8.23 25.60
N SER A 14 -1.58 7.43 26.09
CA SER A 14 -1.31 6.06 26.55
C SER A 14 -2.30 4.98 26.08
N LYS A 15 -3.32 5.28 25.26
CA LYS A 15 -4.39 4.31 24.88
C LYS A 15 -4.38 3.78 23.44
N GLU A 16 -3.46 4.19 22.57
CA GLU A 16 -3.53 3.84 21.14
C GLU A 16 -2.81 2.55 20.73
N ARG A 17 -2.11 1.85 21.62
CA ARG A 17 -1.36 0.63 21.23
C ARG A 17 -2.22 -0.65 21.18
N GLY A 18 -3.47 -0.61 21.63
CA GLY A 18 -4.33 -1.80 21.74
C GLY A 18 -5.42 -1.91 20.67
N GLN A 19 -5.76 -0.83 19.96
CA GLN A 19 -6.84 -0.83 18.98
C GLN A 19 -6.36 -0.16 17.70
N VAL A 20 -6.16 -0.97 16.66
CA VAL A 20 -5.89 -0.48 15.31
C VAL A 20 -7.20 0.02 14.74
N SER A 21 -7.32 1.33 14.60
CA SER A 21 -8.47 1.93 13.91
C SER A 21 -8.18 2.04 12.41
N SER A 22 -9.20 1.85 11.57
CA SER A 22 -9.08 2.07 10.13
C SER A 22 -8.64 3.50 9.79
N THR A 23 -8.93 4.46 10.67
CA THR A 23 -8.52 5.86 10.52
C THR A 23 -7.01 6.02 10.64
N GLN A 24 -6.37 5.39 11.65
CA GLN A 24 -4.92 5.42 11.81
C GLN A 24 -4.20 4.80 10.61
N VAL A 25 -4.68 3.66 10.11
CA VAL A 25 -4.12 3.02 8.91
C VAL A 25 -4.20 3.97 7.71
N ARG A 26 -5.34 4.62 7.48
CA ARG A 26 -5.48 5.59 6.38
C ARG A 26 -4.57 6.80 6.53
N HIS A 27 -4.37 7.31 7.75
CA HIS A 27 -3.43 8.42 7.99
C HIS A 27 -1.98 8.01 7.73
N ALA A 28 -1.57 6.83 8.20
CA ALA A 28 -0.24 6.30 7.95
C ALA A 28 0.00 6.04 6.45
N LEU A 29 -0.99 5.49 5.74
CA LEU A 29 -0.95 5.36 4.27
C LEU A 29 -0.80 6.71 3.60
N ALA A 30 -1.61 7.71 3.96
CA ALA A 30 -1.54 9.05 3.37
C ALA A 30 -0.17 9.74 3.60
N ALA A 31 0.47 9.46 4.74
CA ALA A 31 1.82 9.93 5.05
C ALA A 31 2.93 9.15 4.31
N GLY A 32 2.60 8.02 3.66
CA GLY A 32 3.57 7.13 3.02
C GLY A 32 4.38 6.29 4.01
N ASP A 33 3.98 6.20 5.28
CA ASP A 33 4.69 5.43 6.30
C ASP A 33 4.30 3.94 6.22
N VAL A 34 4.79 3.27 5.18
CA VAL A 34 4.48 1.86 4.91
C VAL A 34 5.01 0.91 5.97
N LYS A 35 6.06 1.31 6.71
CA LYS A 35 6.57 0.53 7.84
C LYS A 35 5.57 0.54 8.99
N TYR A 36 5.09 1.72 9.37
CA TYR A 36 4.08 1.84 10.42
C TYR A 36 2.74 1.21 9.99
N VAL A 37 2.34 1.34 8.72
CA VAL A 37 1.18 0.60 8.19
C VAL A 37 1.35 -0.90 8.36
N THR A 38 2.53 -1.44 8.07
CA THR A 38 2.82 -2.87 8.25
C THR A 38 2.71 -3.29 9.71
N GLU A 39 3.22 -2.48 10.64
CA GLU A 39 3.09 -2.71 12.08
C GLU A 39 1.62 -2.70 12.53
N LEU A 40 0.81 -1.75 12.02
CA LEU A 40 -0.63 -1.67 12.33
C LEU A 40 -1.43 -2.84 11.75
N LEU A 41 -1.11 -3.28 10.53
CA LEU A 41 -1.84 -4.37 9.86
C LEU A 41 -1.37 -5.77 10.28
N GLY A 42 -0.17 -5.88 10.86
CA GLY A 42 0.51 -7.16 11.10
C GLY A 42 0.96 -7.87 9.83
N ARG A 43 0.95 -7.18 8.68
CA ARG A 43 1.35 -7.68 7.36
C ARG A 43 1.68 -6.52 6.41
N PRO A 44 2.48 -6.75 5.35
CA PRO A 44 2.72 -5.74 4.32
C PRO A 44 1.42 -5.21 3.70
N HIS A 45 1.40 -3.92 3.35
CA HIS A 45 0.26 -3.35 2.67
C HIS A 45 0.26 -3.79 1.21
N ARG A 46 -0.76 -4.55 0.81
CA ARG A 46 -0.91 -5.03 -0.58
C ARG A 46 -1.87 -4.15 -1.35
N VAL A 47 -1.39 -3.49 -2.39
CA VAL A 47 -2.21 -2.78 -3.39
C VAL A 47 -2.55 -3.74 -4.52
N ILE A 48 -3.79 -3.69 -5.01
CA ILE A 48 -4.27 -4.58 -6.07
C ILE A 48 -4.71 -3.76 -7.30
N SER A 49 -4.33 -4.17 -8.51
CA SER A 49 -4.78 -3.55 -9.78
C SER A 49 -5.35 -4.58 -10.76
N ARG A 50 -6.38 -4.19 -11.51
CA ARG A 50 -6.99 -5.00 -12.59
C ARG A 50 -6.36 -4.79 -13.96
N VAL A 51 -5.77 -3.63 -14.20
CA VAL A 51 -5.33 -3.20 -15.54
C VAL A 51 -3.84 -3.00 -15.51
N ILE A 52 -3.14 -3.56 -16.49
CA ILE A 52 -1.69 -3.45 -16.56
C ILE A 52 -1.28 -3.12 -17.99
N THR A 53 -0.61 -1.99 -18.14
CA THR A 53 0.13 -1.66 -19.36
C THR A 53 1.62 -1.75 -19.04
N SER A 54 2.35 -2.62 -19.73
CA SER A 54 3.80 -2.65 -19.70
C SER A 54 4.38 -2.05 -20.97
N LYS A 55 5.41 -1.21 -20.82
CA LYS A 55 6.17 -0.66 -21.94
C LYS A 55 7.64 -0.56 -21.55
N GLY A 56 8.52 -1.26 -22.27
CA GLY A 56 9.97 -1.14 -22.11
C GLY A 56 10.50 -1.45 -20.70
N GLY A 57 9.96 -2.49 -20.04
CA GLY A 57 10.40 -2.88 -18.69
C GLY A 57 9.84 -2.06 -17.54
N ARG A 58 8.93 -1.14 -17.85
CA ARG A 58 8.21 -0.34 -16.87
C ARG A 58 6.75 -0.73 -16.90
N ILE A 59 6.16 -0.93 -15.73
CA ILE A 59 4.72 -1.11 -15.60
C ILE A 59 4.14 0.21 -15.09
N SER A 60 3.16 0.74 -15.82
CA SER A 60 2.44 1.95 -15.40
C SER A 60 1.00 1.60 -15.13
N LEU A 61 0.50 2.02 -13.97
CA LEU A 61 -0.88 1.87 -13.54
C LEU A 61 -1.48 3.26 -13.31
N GLN A 62 -2.76 3.42 -13.62
CA GLN A 62 -3.49 4.61 -13.19
C GLN A 62 -3.93 4.41 -11.74
N THR A 63 -3.88 5.44 -10.89
CA THR A 63 -4.37 5.33 -9.51
C THR A 63 -5.85 4.93 -9.48
N SER A 64 -6.63 5.32 -10.50
CA SER A 64 -8.04 4.93 -10.68
C SER A 64 -8.26 3.45 -11.00
N SER A 65 -7.22 2.70 -11.44
CA SER A 65 -7.31 1.26 -11.70
C SER A 65 -7.03 0.40 -10.47
N LEU A 66 -6.61 1.03 -9.36
CA LEU A 66 -6.32 0.35 -8.10
C LEU A 66 -7.62 0.01 -7.36
N LEU A 67 -7.66 -1.16 -6.72
CA LEU A 67 -8.83 -1.66 -6.00
C LEU A 67 -8.87 -1.23 -4.54
N ASN A 68 -7.78 -0.68 -4.04
CA ASN A 68 -7.63 -0.18 -2.68
C ASN A 68 -6.65 1.00 -2.63
N LEU A 69 -6.62 1.67 -1.48
CA LEU A 69 -5.86 2.90 -1.28
C LEU A 69 -4.34 2.60 -1.34
N PRO A 70 -3.58 3.19 -2.27
CA PRO A 70 -2.12 3.12 -2.24
C PRO A 70 -1.55 3.97 -1.10
N PRO A 71 -0.28 3.76 -0.71
CA PRO A 71 0.46 4.72 0.10
C PRO A 71 0.54 6.08 -0.59
N GLY A 72 0.89 7.13 0.18
CA GLY A 72 1.08 8.48 -0.32
C GLY A 72 2.18 8.57 -1.39
N ASN A 73 2.23 9.70 -2.08
CA ASN A 73 3.22 9.93 -3.12
C ASN A 73 4.64 9.73 -2.59
N GLY A 74 5.50 9.06 -3.35
CA GLY A 74 6.84 8.73 -2.91
C GLY A 74 7.51 7.63 -3.70
N VAL A 75 8.73 7.29 -3.29
CA VAL A 75 9.53 6.22 -3.87
C VAL A 75 9.73 5.12 -2.84
N TYR A 76 9.23 3.93 -3.15
CA TYR A 76 9.28 2.73 -2.30
C TYR A 76 10.20 1.70 -2.94
N LYS A 77 11.29 1.35 -2.28
CA LYS A 77 12.36 0.52 -2.87
C LYS A 77 12.26 -0.97 -2.51
N ALA A 78 11.66 -1.29 -1.36
CA ALA A 78 11.43 -2.64 -0.91
C ALA A 78 9.97 -3.00 -1.21
N CYS A 79 9.71 -3.34 -2.46
CA CYS A 79 8.39 -3.78 -2.88
C CYS A 79 8.47 -5.13 -3.57
N SER A 80 7.38 -5.88 -3.48
CA SER A 80 7.23 -7.18 -4.13
C SER A 80 6.04 -7.16 -5.07
N LEU A 81 6.28 -7.49 -6.34
CA LEU A 81 5.26 -7.64 -7.36
C LEU A 81 4.76 -9.09 -7.38
N ILE A 82 3.45 -9.29 -7.30
CA ILE A 82 2.81 -10.60 -7.28
C ILE A 82 1.85 -10.68 -8.45
N ILE A 83 2.06 -11.66 -9.33
CA ILE A 83 1.25 -11.88 -10.53
C ILE A 83 0.65 -13.29 -10.43
N GLY A 84 -0.67 -13.39 -10.22
CA GLY A 84 -1.32 -14.70 -10.03
C GLY A 84 -0.70 -15.48 -8.87
N ASP A 85 -0.31 -16.73 -9.16
CA ASP A 85 0.34 -17.66 -8.21
C ASP A 85 1.87 -17.76 -8.43
N GLU A 86 2.47 -16.80 -9.13
CA GLU A 86 3.91 -16.77 -9.38
C GLU A 86 4.71 -16.28 -8.17
N HIS A 87 6.02 -16.53 -8.18
CA HIS A 87 6.92 -16.07 -7.13
C HIS A 87 6.98 -14.53 -7.09
N PRO A 88 7.02 -13.91 -5.89
CA PRO A 88 7.11 -12.45 -5.80
C PRO A 88 8.41 -11.92 -6.41
N ILE A 89 8.29 -10.90 -7.25
CA ILE A 89 9.42 -10.24 -7.92
C ILE A 89 9.81 -8.98 -7.15
N SER A 90 11.09 -8.80 -6.85
CA SER A 90 11.56 -7.57 -6.22
C SER A 90 11.44 -6.38 -7.17
N CYS A 91 10.90 -5.28 -6.68
CA CYS A 91 10.68 -4.09 -7.48
C CYS A 91 10.75 -2.81 -6.64
N LYS A 92 10.92 -1.71 -7.37
CA LYS A 92 10.78 -0.35 -6.85
C LYS A 92 9.48 0.23 -7.40
N VAL A 93 8.73 0.90 -6.54
CA VAL A 93 7.46 1.55 -6.88
C VAL A 93 7.58 3.04 -6.68
N VAL A 94 7.20 3.81 -7.69
CA VAL A 94 7.05 5.26 -7.62
C VAL A 94 5.56 5.57 -7.64
N VAL A 95 5.04 6.11 -6.55
CA VAL A 95 3.65 6.55 -6.43
C VAL A 95 3.59 8.05 -6.70
N GLU A 96 2.81 8.41 -7.70
CA GLU A 96 2.45 9.78 -8.04
C GLU A 96 0.95 9.98 -7.84
N THR A 97 0.49 11.24 -7.97
CA THR A 97 -0.91 11.59 -7.75
C THR A 97 -1.88 10.79 -8.62
N TRP A 98 -1.51 10.55 -9.88
CA TRP A 98 -2.40 9.92 -10.88
C TRP A 98 -1.90 8.57 -11.37
N ASN A 99 -0.64 8.25 -11.10
CA ASN A 99 0.03 7.10 -11.67
C ASN A 99 0.84 6.38 -10.61
N LEU A 100 1.00 5.07 -10.81
CA LEU A 100 1.91 4.24 -10.07
C LEU A 100 2.82 3.53 -11.07
N ILE A 101 4.13 3.74 -10.91
CA ILE A 101 5.15 3.23 -11.81
C ILE A 101 5.95 2.16 -11.07
N ILE A 102 6.05 0.98 -11.67
CA ILE A 102 6.82 -0.14 -11.14
C ILE A 102 8.06 -0.33 -12.01
N GLU A 103 9.21 -0.33 -11.37
CA GLU A 103 10.53 -0.59 -11.95
C GLU A 103 11.04 -1.93 -11.41
N THR A 104 11.38 -2.86 -12.30
CA THR A 104 11.97 -4.16 -11.96
C THR A 104 13.05 -4.51 -12.98
N GLU A 105 14.06 -5.25 -12.56
CA GLU A 105 15.12 -5.77 -13.43
C GLU A 105 14.68 -7.07 -14.14
N GLU A 106 13.66 -7.76 -13.61
CA GLU A 106 13.15 -9.05 -14.10
C GLU A 106 12.01 -8.87 -15.13
N VAL A 107 12.22 -7.95 -16.07
CA VAL A 107 11.23 -7.51 -17.07
C VAL A 107 10.68 -8.66 -17.91
N GLU A 108 11.49 -9.66 -18.21
CA GLU A 108 11.13 -10.75 -19.12
C GLU A 108 10.12 -11.74 -18.55
N GLN A 109 10.01 -11.81 -17.21
CA GLN A 109 9.05 -12.68 -16.51
C GLN A 109 7.65 -12.08 -16.46
N VAL A 110 7.53 -10.75 -16.61
CA VAL A 110 6.26 -10.05 -16.66
C VAL A 110 5.62 -10.19 -18.06
N ARG A 111 5.35 -11.43 -18.47
CA ARG A 111 4.59 -11.71 -19.70
C ARG A 111 3.11 -11.64 -19.38
N PHE A 112 2.52 -10.47 -19.54
CA PHE A 112 1.06 -10.35 -19.53
C PHE A 112 0.48 -11.09 -20.74
N CYS A 113 0.06 -12.33 -20.51
CA CYS A 113 -0.61 -13.12 -21.54
C CYS A 113 -1.95 -12.44 -21.84
N LYS A 114 -2.11 -11.98 -23.09
CA LYS A 114 -3.28 -11.22 -23.58
C LYS A 114 -4.63 -11.97 -23.46
N SER A 115 -4.63 -13.20 -22.94
CA SER A 115 -5.78 -14.10 -22.90
C SER A 115 -6.44 -14.25 -21.53
N GLN A 116 -5.93 -13.64 -20.45
CA GLN A 116 -6.51 -13.80 -19.13
C GLN A 116 -7.28 -12.56 -18.70
N GLU A 117 -8.61 -12.61 -18.88
CA GLU A 117 -9.58 -11.56 -18.53
C GLU A 117 -9.59 -11.15 -17.03
N PHE A 118 -8.76 -11.76 -16.16
CA PHE A 118 -8.85 -11.58 -14.71
C PHE A 118 -7.51 -11.54 -13.94
N LEU A 119 -6.35 -11.31 -14.59
CA LEU A 119 -5.08 -11.23 -13.87
C LEU A 119 -5.06 -10.00 -12.93
N LEU A 120 -5.17 -10.25 -11.64
CA LEU A 120 -4.97 -9.23 -10.60
C LEU A 120 -3.49 -9.11 -10.28
N LEU A 121 -2.97 -7.89 -10.40
CA LEU A 121 -1.63 -7.55 -9.94
C LEU A 121 -1.66 -7.22 -8.45
N GLY A 122 -0.84 -7.88 -7.66
CA GLY A 122 -0.54 -7.50 -6.28
C GLY A 122 0.77 -6.74 -6.19
N ILE A 123 0.81 -5.69 -5.38
CA ILE A 123 2.01 -4.93 -5.07
C ILE A 123 2.09 -4.83 -3.56
N GLU A 124 3.07 -5.49 -2.95
CA GLU A 124 3.29 -5.42 -1.52
C GLU A 124 4.34 -4.37 -1.18
N PHE A 125 3.99 -3.47 -0.28
CA PHE A 125 4.86 -2.43 0.27
C PHE A 125 5.34 -2.88 1.65
N GLY A 126 6.65 -3.02 1.84
CA GLY A 126 7.27 -3.44 3.09
C GLY A 126 8.76 -3.16 3.14
#